data_AF-A0A2T2UQ77-F1
#
_entry.id   AF-A0A2T2UQ77-F1
#
_cell.length_a   1.000
_cell.length_b   1.000
_cell.length_c   1.000
_cell.angle_alpha   90.00
_cell.angle_beta   90.00
_cell.angle_gamma   90.00
#
_symmetry.space_group_name_H-M   'P 1'
#
loop_
_entity.id
_entity.type
_entity.pdbx_description
1 polymer ?
#
loop_
_entity_poly.entity_id
_entity_poly.type
_entity_poly.pdbx_seq_one_letter_code
_entity_poly.pdbx_strand_id
1 'polypeptide(L)'
;MILLVYVAFSIYFPQHRGSTAPHEKIRSGLHQCSLGTAHAFLLCRRDDLVLVDAGPEDKSDLLLSTLREAGVVLSDLDHIVVTHSHQDDAGGLRAVQDATGAEV
;
A
#
# COMPACT_ATOMS: atom_id res chain seq x y z
N MET A 1 -21.61 -13.25 -16.01
CA MET A 1 -21.94 -11.82 -15.75
C MET A 1 -20.95 -11.10 -14.82
N ILE A 2 -20.00 -11.80 -14.17
CA ILE A 2 -18.92 -11.17 -13.39
C ILE A 2 -17.77 -10.64 -14.28
N LEU A 3 -17.51 -11.30 -15.42
CA LEU A 3 -16.45 -10.91 -16.37
C LEU A 3 -16.68 -9.54 -17.04
N LEU A 4 -17.93 -9.14 -17.24
CA LEU A 4 -18.29 -7.86 -17.88
C LEU A 4 -18.06 -6.64 -16.98
N VAL A 5 -18.13 -6.82 -15.65
CA VAL A 5 -17.86 -5.75 -14.67
C VAL A 5 -16.36 -5.48 -14.54
N TYR A 6 -15.53 -6.54 -14.61
CA TYR A 6 -14.06 -6.42 -14.57
C TYR A 6 -13.51 -5.64 -15.77
N VAL A 7 -14.01 -5.95 -16.97
CA VAL A 7 -13.62 -5.26 -18.21
C VAL A 7 -14.05 -3.79 -18.18
N ALA A 8 -15.21 -3.45 -17.60
CA ALA A 8 -15.63 -2.06 -17.44
C ALA A 8 -14.78 -1.29 -16.41
N PHE A 9 -14.35 -1.93 -15.32
CA PHE A 9 -13.47 -1.31 -14.32
C PHE A 9 -12.11 -0.93 -14.93
N SER A 10 -11.49 -1.82 -15.73
CA SER A 10 -10.20 -1.55 -16.38
C SER A 10 -10.25 -0.53 -17.53
N ILE A 11 -11.40 -0.34 -18.18
CA ILE A 11 -11.55 0.60 -19.30
C ILE A 11 -11.94 2.01 -18.83
N TYR A 12 -12.74 2.13 -17.76
CA TYR A 12 -13.24 3.43 -17.27
C TYR A 12 -12.43 4.01 -16.11
N PHE A 13 -11.67 3.22 -15.36
CA PHE A 13 -10.64 3.72 -14.43
C PHE A 13 -9.28 3.66 -15.11
N PRO A 14 -8.79 4.76 -15.72
CA PRO A 14 -7.40 4.81 -16.16
C PRO A 14 -6.53 4.59 -14.94
N GLN A 15 -5.81 3.45 -14.93
CA GLN A 15 -4.64 3.25 -14.08
C GLN A 15 -3.77 4.48 -14.30
N HIS A 16 -3.69 5.34 -13.29
CA HIS A 16 -2.82 6.51 -13.38
C HIS A 16 -1.42 5.96 -13.64
N ARG A 17 -0.83 6.32 -14.78
CA ARG A 17 0.53 5.89 -15.12
C ARG A 17 1.41 6.28 -13.95
N GLY A 18 1.95 5.26 -13.28
CA GLY A 18 2.60 5.40 -11.99
C GLY A 18 3.59 6.56 -11.99
N SER A 19 3.47 7.42 -10.99
CA SER A 19 4.54 8.32 -10.61
C SER A 19 5.83 7.50 -10.47
N THR A 20 6.95 8.04 -10.97
CA THR A 20 8.29 7.49 -10.71
C THR A 20 8.71 7.72 -9.26
N ALA A 21 7.95 8.54 -8.52
CA ALA A 21 8.18 8.73 -7.10
C ALA A 21 7.73 7.46 -6.34
N PRO A 22 8.54 7.00 -5.38
CA PRO A 22 8.25 5.78 -4.59
C PRO A 22 6.89 5.85 -3.89
N HIS A 23 6.48 7.06 -3.48
CA HIS A 23 5.10 7.36 -3.12
C HIS A 23 4.59 8.66 -3.77
N GLU A 24 3.28 8.75 -3.94
CA GLU A 24 2.56 9.95 -4.38
C GLU A 24 1.58 10.42 -3.30
N LYS A 25 1.57 11.71 -3.00
CA LYS A 25 0.59 12.29 -2.10
C LYS A 25 -0.72 12.53 -2.86
N ILE A 26 -1.75 11.73 -2.57
CA ILE A 26 -3.10 11.90 -3.16
C ILE A 26 -3.80 13.10 -2.53
N ARG A 27 -3.72 13.23 -1.20
CA ARG A 27 -4.28 14.37 -0.43
C ARG A 27 -3.56 14.51 0.90
N SER A 28 -3.95 15.51 1.69
CA SER A 28 -3.45 15.62 3.08
C SER A 28 -3.74 14.35 3.86
N GLY A 29 -2.68 13.74 4.40
CA GLY A 29 -2.74 12.51 5.18
C GLY A 29 -2.94 11.22 4.37
N LEU A 30 -2.89 11.25 3.03
CA LEU A 30 -3.04 10.03 2.21
C LEU A 30 -1.97 9.98 1.13
N HIS A 31 -1.16 8.92 1.20
CA HIS A 31 -0.07 8.65 0.28
C HIS A 31 -0.30 7.27 -0.36
N GLN A 32 -0.08 7.17 -1.67
CA GLN A 32 -0.05 5.91 -2.40
C GLN A 32 1.39 5.49 -2.59
N CYS A 33 1.73 4.25 -2.22
CA CYS A 33 3.01 3.61 -2.43
C CYS A 33 2.91 2.69 -3.66
N SER A 34 3.74 2.90 -4.67
CA SER A 34 3.69 2.12 -5.90
C SER A 34 4.59 0.89 -5.80
N LEU A 35 4.01 -0.32 -5.95
CA LEU A 35 4.72 -1.60 -5.85
C LEU A 35 4.70 -2.35 -7.19
N GLY A 36 4.59 -1.62 -8.31
CA GLY A 36 4.42 -2.19 -9.65
C GLY A 36 2.94 -2.24 -10.04
N THR A 37 2.39 -3.44 -10.18
CA THR A 37 0.95 -3.65 -10.47
C THR A 37 0.09 -3.63 -9.21
N ALA A 38 0.72 -3.66 -8.03
CA ALA A 38 0.07 -3.54 -6.73
C ALA A 38 0.32 -2.16 -6.12
N HIS A 39 -0.54 -1.77 -5.19
CA HIS A 39 -0.46 -0.53 -4.45
C HIS A 39 -0.65 -0.78 -2.97
N ALA A 40 0.04 0.00 -2.15
CA ALA A 40 -0.29 0.16 -0.74
C ALA A 40 -0.63 1.62 -0.47
N PHE A 41 -1.41 1.89 0.57
CA PHE A 41 -1.78 3.26 0.94
C PHE A 41 -1.39 3.55 2.38
N LEU A 42 -0.65 4.63 2.57
CA LEU A 42 -0.34 5.15 3.90
C LEU A 42 -1.34 6.26 4.24
N LEU A 43 -2.10 6.04 5.32
CA LEU A 43 -3.00 7.00 5.92
C LEU A 43 -2.36 7.56 7.19
N CYS A 44 -1.99 8.84 7.15
CA CYS A 44 -1.50 9.59 8.29
C CYS A 44 -2.64 10.40 8.90
N ARG A 45 -3.10 10.05 10.09
CA ARG A 45 -3.96 10.93 10.89
C ARG A 45 -3.17 11.51 12.05
N ARG A 46 -3.85 12.24 12.94
CA ARG A 46 -3.19 12.97 14.03
C ARG A 46 -2.50 12.06 15.03
N ASP A 47 -3.13 10.92 15.31
CA ASP A 47 -2.75 10.05 16.42
C ASP A 47 -2.46 8.61 15.96
N ASP A 48 -2.60 8.31 14.66
CA ASP A 48 -2.37 6.98 14.10
C ASP A 48 -1.83 7.00 12.65
N LEU A 49 -0.98 6.01 12.37
CA LEU A 49 -0.46 5.66 11.05
C LEU A 49 -0.99 4.29 10.63
N VAL A 50 -1.75 4.27 9.55
CA VAL A 50 -2.36 3.04 9.01
C VAL A 50 -1.82 2.77 7.62
N LEU A 51 -1.34 1.55 7.41
CA LEU A 51 -1.02 1.02 6.11
C LEU A 51 -2.21 0.20 5.59
N VAL A 52 -2.61 0.42 4.34
CA VAL A 52 -3.58 -0.41 3.64
C VAL A 52 -2.83 -1.21 2.57
N ASP A 53 -2.95 -2.53 2.66
CA ASP A 53 -2.21 -3.54 1.89
C ASP A 53 -0.69 -3.52 2.09
N ALA A 54 -0.06 -4.67 1.87
CA ALA A 54 1.37 -4.90 2.04
C ALA A 54 2.09 -5.29 0.74
N GLY A 55 1.35 -5.38 -0.37
CA GLY A 55 1.90 -5.75 -1.67
C GLY A 55 2.32 -7.22 -1.75
N PRO A 56 2.98 -7.61 -2.85
CA PRO A 56 3.62 -8.91 -2.97
C PRO A 56 4.92 -9.01 -2.14
N GLU A 57 5.25 -10.23 -1.72
CA GLU A 57 6.37 -10.50 -0.81
C GLU A 57 7.71 -9.95 -1.33
N ASP A 58 7.97 -10.06 -2.63
CA ASP A 58 9.19 -9.58 -3.29
C ASP A 58 9.31 -8.04 -3.37
N LYS A 59 8.26 -7.32 -2.93
CA LYS A 59 8.21 -5.86 -2.88
C LYS A 59 8.22 -5.32 -1.44
N SER A 60 8.35 -6.17 -0.43
CA SER A 60 8.37 -5.76 0.98
C SER A 60 9.46 -4.71 1.27
N ASP A 61 10.69 -4.94 0.78
CA ASP A 61 11.79 -3.99 0.98
C ASP A 61 11.53 -2.64 0.32
N LEU A 62 10.92 -2.64 -0.87
CA LEU A 62 10.53 -1.42 -1.59
C LEU A 62 9.44 -0.67 -0.83
N LEU A 63 8.46 -1.37 -0.25
CA LEU A 63 7.43 -0.74 0.57
C LEU A 63 8.05 -0.11 1.83
N LEU A 64 8.91 -0.84 2.54
CA LEU A 64 9.58 -0.34 3.73
C LEU A 64 10.50 0.86 3.44
N SER A 65 11.20 0.88 2.30
CA SER A 65 11.97 2.07 1.89
C SER A 65 11.05 3.25 1.56
N THR A 66 9.96 2.99 0.85
CA THR A 66 8.96 4.00 0.48
C THR A 66 8.32 4.65 1.71
N LEU A 67 7.98 3.86 2.74
CA LEU A 67 7.45 4.39 4.01
C LEU A 67 8.46 5.30 4.71
N ARG A 68 9.73 4.92 4.77
CA ARG A 68 10.79 5.76 5.34
C ARG A 68 10.96 7.07 4.56
N GLU A 69 10.91 7.01 3.23
CA GLU A 69 10.98 8.19 2.36
C GLU A 69 9.76 9.11 2.53
N ALA A 70 8.59 8.55 2.86
CA ALA A 70 7.41 9.30 3.26
C ALA A 70 7.52 9.93 4.66
N GLY A 71 8.63 9.73 5.37
CA GLY A 71 8.88 10.25 6.71
C GLY A 71 8.32 9.39 7.84
N VAL A 72 7.90 8.15 7.55
CA VAL A 72 7.41 7.21 8.56
C VAL A 72 8.59 6.61 9.32
N VAL A 73 8.55 6.71 10.65
CA VAL A 73 9.32 5.83 11.51
C VAL A 73 8.57 4.51 11.57
N LEU A 74 9.19 3.41 11.14
CA LEU A 74 8.47 2.13 10.97
C LEU A 74 7.83 1.61 12.26
N SER A 75 8.45 1.87 13.42
CA SER A 75 7.91 1.50 14.74
C SER A 75 6.68 2.31 15.15
N ASP A 76 6.38 3.40 14.45
CA ASP A 76 5.22 4.25 14.70
C ASP A 76 4.03 3.86 13.80
N LEU A 77 4.16 2.81 12.99
CA LEU A 77 3.04 2.28 12.22
C LEU A 77 2.15 1.44 13.14
N ASP A 78 0.92 1.89 13.39
CA ASP A 78 0.01 1.26 14.35
C ASP A 78 -0.70 0.05 13.76
N HIS A 79 -1.17 0.18 12.51
CA HIS A 79 -2.09 -0.79 11.90
C HIS A 79 -1.75 -1.11 10.44
N ILE A 80 -1.99 -2.35 10.04
CA ILE A 80 -1.98 -2.83 8.66
C ILE A 80 -3.36 -3.41 8.34
N VAL A 81 -4.11 -2.75 7.46
CA VAL A 81 -5.40 -3.26 6.98
C VAL A 81 -5.21 -3.91 5.63
N VAL A 82 -5.56 -5.18 5.50
CA VAL A 82 -5.53 -5.89 4.21
C VAL A 82 -6.91 -5.86 3.57
N THR A 83 -7.00 -5.40 2.33
CA THR A 83 -8.26 -5.32 1.57
C THR A 83 -8.79 -6.72 1.24
N HIS A 84 -7.91 -7.61 0.79
CA HIS A 84 -8.21 -9.01 0.54
C HIS A 84 -6.94 -9.87 0.53
N SER A 85 -7.07 -11.18 0.73
CA SER A 85 -5.94 -12.08 1.00
C SER A 85 -5.34 -12.73 -0.26
N HIS A 86 -5.14 -11.95 -1.32
CA HIS A 86 -4.34 -12.40 -2.46
C HIS A 86 -2.87 -12.02 -2.29
N GLN A 87 -2.00 -12.69 -3.06
CA GLN A 87 -0.56 -12.53 -2.93
C GLN A 87 -0.09 -11.11 -3.27
N ASP A 88 -0.78 -10.42 -4.18
CA ASP A 88 -0.48 -9.05 -4.59
C ASP A 88 -0.83 -7.99 -3.54
N ASP A 89 -1.70 -8.30 -2.57
CA ASP A 89 -2.08 -7.37 -1.49
C ASP A 89 -1.52 -7.78 -0.13
N ALA A 90 -1.47 -9.07 0.15
CA ALA A 90 -1.11 -9.62 1.46
C ALA A 90 0.24 -10.35 1.48
N GLY A 91 0.91 -10.51 0.33
CA GLY A 91 2.15 -11.30 0.23
C GLY A 91 3.28 -10.77 1.12
N GLY A 92 3.43 -9.45 1.21
CA GLY A 92 4.43 -8.78 2.05
C GLY A 92 4.04 -8.63 3.52
N LEU A 93 2.82 -9.05 3.91
CA LEU A 93 2.24 -8.75 5.22
C LEU A 93 3.16 -9.16 6.38
N ARG A 94 3.72 -10.36 6.31
CA ARG A 94 4.59 -10.88 7.37
C ARG A 94 5.86 -10.06 7.52
N ALA A 95 6.51 -9.71 6.41
CA ALA A 95 7.74 -8.93 6.42
C ALA A 95 7.49 -7.51 6.94
N VAL A 96 6.37 -6.89 6.55
CA VAL A 96 5.99 -5.57 7.05
C VAL A 96 5.69 -5.63 8.55
N GLN A 97 4.89 -6.60 9.01
CA GLN A 97 4.58 -6.78 10.42
C GLN A 97 5.84 -7.00 11.27
N ASP A 98 6.77 -7.85 10.83
CA ASP A 98 8.02 -8.10 11.53
C ASP A 98 8.90 -6.82 11.64
N ALA A 99 8.85 -5.95 10.63
CA ALA A 99 9.63 -4.71 10.59
C ALA A 99 9.02 -3.54 11.36
N THR A 100 7.69 -3.51 11.53
CA THR A 100 6.96 -2.39 12.14
C THR A 100 6.43 -2.71 13.53
N GLY A 101 6.08 -3.97 13.80
CA GLY A 101 5.34 -4.37 15.00
C GLY A 101 3.84 -4.01 14.96
N ALA A 102 3.34 -3.55 13.81
CA ALA A 102 1.95 -3.11 13.65
C ALA A 102 0.93 -4.26 13.85
N GLU A 103 -0.25 -3.91 14.35
CA GLU A 103 -1.40 -4.81 14.42
C GLU A 103 -2.01 -5.00 13.02
N VAL A 104 -2.51 -6.20 12.72
CA VAL A 104 -3.17 -6.53 11.45
C VAL A 104 -4.67 -6.74 11.69
#